data_AF-A0A853IBP1-F1
#
_entry.id   AF-A0A853IBP1-F1
#
_cell.length_a   1.000
_cell.length_b   1.000
_cell.length_c   1.000
_cell.angle_alpha   90.00
_cell.angle_beta   90.00
_cell.angle_gamma   90.00
#
_symmetry.space_group_name_H-M   'P 1'
#
loop_
_entity.id
_entity.type
_entity.pdbx_description
1 polymer ?
#
loop_
_entity_poly.entity_id
_entity_poly.type
_entity_poly.pdbx_seq_one_letter_code
_entity_poly.pdbx_strand_id
1 'polypeptide(L)'
;MKDYRWQLAELQDTVDELDSMLLEIIEQRRKITHQIGKIKNKVNMPVFSTHHEVELFKRLYQQSDQKRIPRDLVESVFKSIISDSYNTQQDNYKDNVLVFKRKNWVDITSNSTH
;
A
#
# COMPACT_ATOMS: atom_id res chain seq x y z
N MET A 1 31.29 -19.81 25.06
CA MET A 1 30.20 -18.81 24.92
C MET A 1 29.74 -18.86 23.47
N LYS A 2 28.44 -19.06 23.22
CA LYS A 2 27.90 -18.85 21.86
C LYS A 2 28.08 -17.36 21.55
N ASP A 3 28.75 -17.04 20.45
CA ASP A 3 28.98 -15.65 20.07
C ASP A 3 27.71 -15.10 19.42
N TYR A 4 26.74 -14.76 20.27
CA TYR A 4 25.46 -14.18 19.88
C TYR A 4 25.62 -12.82 19.16
N ARG A 5 26.80 -12.18 19.24
CA ARG A 5 27.06 -10.90 18.55
C ARG A 5 27.19 -11.10 17.05
N TRP A 6 27.82 -12.20 16.61
CA TRP A 6 27.80 -12.59 15.21
C TRP A 6 26.34 -12.80 14.82
N GLN A 7 25.66 -13.79 15.41
CA GLN A 7 24.30 -14.18 15.01
C GLN A 7 23.32 -13.00 14.94
N LEU A 8 23.44 -12.02 15.84
CA LEU A 8 22.66 -10.78 15.78
C LEU A 8 22.96 -9.96 14.53
N ALA A 9 24.23 -9.78 14.17
CA ALA A 9 24.63 -9.09 12.95
C ALA A 9 24.08 -9.79 11.70
N GLU A 10 24.07 -11.14 11.63
CA GLU A 10 23.47 -11.88 10.49
C GLU A 10 22.01 -11.53 10.27
N LEU A 11 21.27 -11.50 11.37
CA LEU A 11 19.85 -11.23 11.35
C LEU A 11 19.59 -9.77 10.97
N GLN A 12 20.45 -8.84 11.40
CA GLN A 12 20.37 -7.43 11.02
C GLN A 12 20.66 -7.25 9.52
N ASP A 13 21.72 -7.87 9.01
CA ASP A 13 22.05 -7.82 7.58
C ASP A 13 20.90 -8.39 6.72
N THR A 14 20.29 -9.49 7.18
CA THR A 14 19.12 -10.08 6.51
C THR A 14 17.92 -9.11 6.49
N VAL A 15 17.70 -8.35 7.57
CA VAL A 15 16.63 -7.34 7.62
C VAL A 15 16.92 -6.19 6.65
N ASP A 16 18.16 -5.72 6.59
CA ASP A 16 18.57 -4.64 5.68
C ASP A 16 18.39 -5.05 4.20
N GLU A 17 18.67 -6.31 3.86
CA GLU A 17 18.39 -6.87 2.54
C GLU A 17 16.88 -6.89 2.24
N LEU A 18 16.05 -7.35 3.19
CA LEU A 18 14.60 -7.36 3.02
C LEU A 18 14.03 -5.94 2.84
N ASP A 19 14.54 -4.96 3.57
CA ASP A 19 14.13 -3.57 3.46
C ASP A 19 14.49 -2.98 2.09
N SER A 20 15.66 -3.34 1.56
CA SER A 20 16.06 -2.99 0.19
C SER A 20 15.11 -3.59 -0.84
N MET A 21 14.71 -4.85 -0.69
CA MET A 21 13.73 -5.50 -1.57
C MET A 21 12.35 -4.84 -1.48
N LEU A 22 11.92 -4.40 -0.29
CA LEU A 22 10.66 -3.68 -0.12
C LEU A 22 10.68 -2.35 -0.90
N LEU A 23 11.78 -1.62 -0.87
CA LEU A 23 11.95 -0.37 -1.63
C LEU A 23 11.86 -0.62 -3.15
N GLU A 24 12.49 -1.67 -3.66
CA GLU A 24 12.40 -2.05 -5.07
C GLU A 24 10.95 -2.38 -5.49
N ILE A 25 10.22 -3.15 -4.66
CA ILE A 25 8.82 -3.50 -4.92
C ILE A 25 7.94 -2.23 -4.94
N ILE A 26 8.17 -1.30 -4.00
CA ILE A 26 7.44 -0.03 -3.97
C ILE A 26 7.71 0.79 -5.25
N GLU A 27 8.98 0.88 -5.68
CA GLU A 27 9.36 1.59 -6.90
C GLU A 27 8.70 0.99 -8.15
N GLN A 28 8.72 -0.33 -8.29
CA GLN A 28 8.05 -1.04 -9.38
C GLN A 28 6.53 -0.79 -9.36
N ARG A 29 5.90 -0.88 -8.20
CA ARG A 29 4.47 -0.59 -8.05
C ARG A 29 4.15 0.84 -8.47
N ARG A 30 4.96 1.83 -8.09
CA ARG A 30 4.80 3.24 -8.49
C ARG A 30 4.86 3.41 -10.01
N LYS A 31 5.82 2.76 -10.67
CA LYS A 31 5.94 2.81 -12.14
C LYS A 31 4.67 2.30 -12.83
N ILE A 32 4.13 1.18 -12.35
CA ILE A 32 2.91 0.57 -12.91
C ILE A 32 1.67 1.43 -12.62
N THR A 33 1.49 1.92 -11.39
CA THR A 33 0.31 2.74 -11.06
C THR A 33 0.32 4.07 -11.81
N HIS A 34 1.49 4.63 -12.09
CA HIS A 34 1.62 5.81 -12.97
C HIS A 34 1.16 5.52 -14.41
N GLN A 35 1.55 4.37 -14.97
CA GLN A 35 1.09 3.96 -16.30
C GLN A 35 -0.43 3.75 -16.33
N ILE A 36 -1.00 3.13 -15.30
CA ILE A 36 -2.47 2.97 -15.15
C ILE A 36 -3.14 4.35 -15.13
N GLY A 37 -2.61 5.30 -14.36
CA GLY A 37 -3.13 6.68 -14.31
C GLY A 37 -3.12 7.35 -15.69
N LYS A 38 -2.02 7.22 -16.45
CA LYS A 38 -1.94 7.74 -17.83
C LYS A 38 -3.00 7.14 -18.76
N ILE A 39 -3.26 5.84 -18.67
CA ILE A 39 -4.28 5.17 -19.48
C ILE A 39 -5.68 5.67 -19.10
N LYS A 40 -6.00 5.70 -17.79
CA LYS A 40 -7.29 6.18 -17.28
C LYS A 40 -7.58 7.61 -17.71
N ASN A 41 -6.57 8.49 -17.67
CA ASN A 41 -6.70 9.86 -18.17
C ASN A 41 -7.04 9.92 -19.66
N LYS A 42 -6.42 9.07 -20.50
CA LYS A 42 -6.73 9.02 -21.95
C LYS A 42 -8.16 8.58 -22.24
N VAL A 43 -8.74 7.74 -21.39
CA VAL A 43 -10.13 7.23 -21.53
C VAL A 43 -11.13 7.96 -20.65
N ASN A 44 -10.74 9.07 -20.02
CA ASN A 44 -11.57 9.87 -19.11
C ASN A 44 -12.22 9.07 -17.96
N MET A 45 -11.52 8.04 -17.47
CA MET A 45 -11.95 7.21 -16.35
C MET A 45 -11.37 7.76 -15.04
N PRO A 46 -12.14 7.80 -13.94
CA PRO A 46 -11.61 8.24 -12.65
C PRO A 46 -10.44 7.37 -12.19
N VAL A 47 -9.40 8.05 -11.70
CA VAL A 47 -8.24 7.42 -11.07
C VAL A 47 -8.67 6.59 -9.86
N PHE A 48 -9.65 7.11 -9.10
CA PHE A 48 -10.16 6.53 -7.86
C PHE A 48 -11.39 5.62 -8.09
N SER A 49 -11.45 4.50 -7.36
CA SER A 49 -12.63 3.63 -7.28
C SER A 49 -12.65 2.90 -5.93
N THR A 50 -13.66 3.21 -5.11
CA THR A 50 -13.90 2.61 -3.79
C THR A 50 -13.94 1.08 -3.85
N HIS A 51 -14.57 0.52 -4.88
CA HIS A 51 -14.73 -0.94 -5.03
C HIS A 51 -13.37 -1.64 -5.19
N HIS A 52 -12.42 -1.04 -5.91
CA HIS A 52 -11.10 -1.64 -6.08
C HIS A 52 -10.30 -1.66 -4.78
N GLU A 53 -10.42 -0.64 -3.93
CA GLU A 53 -9.75 -0.61 -2.64
C GLU A 53 -10.36 -1.62 -1.66
N VAL A 54 -11.69 -1.75 -1.62
CA VAL A 54 -12.38 -2.78 -0.82
C VAL A 54 -11.84 -4.17 -1.15
N GLU A 55 -11.85 -4.53 -2.44
CA GLU A 55 -11.39 -5.87 -2.88
C GLU A 55 -9.89 -6.07 -2.65
N LEU A 56 -9.09 -5.00 -2.79
CA LEU A 56 -7.67 -5.04 -2.46
C LEU A 56 -7.46 -5.38 -0.98
N PHE A 57 -8.11 -4.66 -0.06
CA PHE A 57 -7.95 -4.89 1.38
C PHE A 57 -8.51 -6.24 1.82
N LYS A 58 -9.65 -6.68 1.27
CA LYS A 58 -10.20 -8.01 1.51
C LYS A 58 -9.18 -9.11 1.19
N ARG A 59 -8.51 -9.03 0.03
CA ARG A 59 -7.44 -9.96 -0.35
C ARG A 59 -6.23 -9.86 0.57
N LEU A 60 -5.82 -8.64 0.93
CA LEU A 60 -4.67 -8.41 1.81
C LEU A 60 -4.90 -8.96 3.22
N TYR A 61 -6.09 -8.78 3.80
CA TYR A 61 -6.44 -9.34 5.10
C TYR A 61 -6.42 -10.87 5.09
N GLN A 62 -6.96 -11.51 4.05
CA GLN A 62 -6.88 -12.97 3.91
C GLN A 62 -5.42 -13.47 3.88
N GLN A 63 -4.55 -12.78 3.15
CA GLN A 63 -3.13 -13.11 3.07
C GLN A 63 -2.39 -12.83 4.38
N SER A 64 -2.75 -11.74 5.08
CA SER A 64 -2.11 -11.36 6.34
C SER A 64 -2.43 -12.34 7.45
N ASP A 65 -3.68 -12.79 7.53
CA ASP A 65 -4.12 -13.78 8.52
C ASP A 65 -3.34 -15.09 8.36
N GLN A 66 -3.15 -15.56 7.11
CA GLN A 66 -2.34 -16.76 6.82
C GLN A 66 -0.87 -16.60 7.22
N LYS A 67 -0.34 -15.37 7.13
CA LYS A 67 1.05 -15.03 7.47
C LYS A 67 1.21 -14.58 8.93
N ARG A 68 0.13 -14.55 9.73
CA ARG A 68 0.09 -14.03 11.10
C ARG A 68 0.59 -12.57 11.21
N ILE A 69 0.34 -11.78 10.17
CA ILE A 69 0.63 -10.34 10.15
C ILE A 69 -0.61 -9.60 10.66
N PRO A 70 -0.49 -8.72 11.67
CA PRO A 70 -1.60 -7.92 12.16
C PRO A 70 -2.24 -7.08 11.05
N ARG A 71 -3.57 -7.09 10.98
CA ARG A 71 -4.32 -6.35 9.96
C ARG A 71 -4.08 -4.84 10.02
N ASP A 72 -3.88 -4.28 11.22
CA ASP A 72 -3.58 -2.85 11.42
C ASP A 72 -2.25 -2.44 10.74
N LEU A 73 -1.24 -3.31 10.78
CA LEU A 73 0.03 -3.09 10.10
C LEU A 73 -0.15 -3.10 8.58
N VAL A 74 -0.89 -4.09 8.07
CA VAL A 74 -1.22 -4.16 6.63
C VAL A 74 -1.99 -2.92 6.21
N GLU A 75 -2.97 -2.50 6.99
CA GLU A 75 -3.77 -1.33 6.69
C GLU A 75 -2.91 -0.06 6.63
N SER A 76 -2.11 0.20 7.66
CA SER A 76 -1.25 1.39 7.71
C SER A 76 -0.22 1.44 6.57
N VAL A 77 0.44 0.34 6.26
CA VAL A 77 1.44 0.25 5.18
C VAL A 77 0.77 0.46 3.81
N PHE A 78 -0.27 -0.30 3.50
CA PHE A 78 -0.90 -0.24 2.18
C PHE A 78 -1.66 1.07 1.95
N LYS A 79 -2.31 1.64 2.98
CA LYS A 79 -2.91 2.98 2.88
C LYS A 79 -1.87 4.05 2.57
N SER A 80 -0.67 3.96 3.16
CA SER A 80 0.43 4.88 2.88
C SER A 80 0.92 4.76 1.43
N ILE A 81 1.13 3.54 0.94
CA ILE A 81 1.56 3.25 -0.43
C ILE A 81 0.52 3.71 -1.47
N ILE A 82 -0.77 3.48 -1.21
CA ILE A 82 -1.87 3.93 -2.08
C ILE A 82 -1.96 5.46 -2.09
N SER A 83 -1.84 6.10 -0.92
CA SER A 83 -1.86 7.55 -0.79
C SER A 83 -0.73 8.24 -1.57
N ASP A 84 0.48 7.67 -1.56
CA ASP A 84 1.61 8.14 -2.38
C ASP A 84 1.31 8.06 -3.88
N SER A 85 0.66 6.98 -4.32
CA SER A 85 0.25 6.82 -5.72
C SER A 85 -0.70 7.92 -6.17
N TYR A 86 -1.59 8.38 -5.28
CA TYR A 86 -2.49 9.50 -5.57
C TYR A 86 -1.77 10.85 -5.62
N ASN A 87 -0.84 11.12 -4.71
CA ASN A 87 -0.09 12.38 -4.73
C ASN A 87 0.76 12.50 -6.01
N THR A 88 1.35 11.41 -6.48
CA THR A 88 2.18 11.40 -7.69
C THR A 88 1.37 11.56 -8.98
N GLN A 89 0.07 11.25 -8.95
CA GLN A 89 -0.84 11.38 -10.11
C GLN A 89 -1.57 12.75 -10.15
N GLN A 90 -1.47 13.56 -9.09
CA GLN A 90 -2.14 14.86 -8.96
C GLN A 90 -1.61 15.96 -9.89
N ASP A 91 -0.38 15.86 -10.41
CA ASP A 91 0.15 16.86 -11.35
C ASP A 91 -0.68 16.97 -12.65
N ASN A 92 -1.63 16.05 -12.90
CA ASN A 92 -2.50 16.05 -14.07
C ASN A 92 -4.01 16.11 -13.76
N TYR A 93 -4.44 16.24 -12.50
CA TYR A 93 -5.86 16.23 -12.13
C TYR A 93 -6.18 17.38 -11.15
N LYS A 94 -6.75 18.47 -11.68
CA LYS A 94 -7.37 19.50 -10.85
C LYS A 94 -8.71 18.94 -10.36
N ASP A 95 -8.73 18.51 -9.11
CA ASP A 95 -9.87 18.60 -8.17
C ASP A 95 -9.93 17.41 -7.18
N ASN A 96 -10.08 17.77 -5.89
CA ASN A 96 -10.71 17.00 -4.81
C ASN A 96 -9.97 15.85 -4.08
N VAL A 97 -8.64 15.88 -3.92
CA VAL A 97 -7.96 14.86 -3.06
C VAL A 97 -7.96 15.20 -1.57
N LEU A 98 -7.95 16.49 -1.20
CA LEU A 98 -7.92 16.91 0.22
C LEU A 98 -9.21 16.60 0.99
N VAL A 99 -10.35 16.49 0.28
CA VAL A 99 -11.65 16.14 0.88
C VAL A 99 -11.72 14.63 1.21
N PHE A 100 -10.94 13.79 0.53
CA PHE A 100 -11.02 12.33 0.64
C PHE A 100 -10.14 11.73 1.74
N LYS A 101 -9.05 12.41 2.14
CA LYS A 101 -8.04 11.94 3.12
C LYS A 101 -8.54 11.66 4.54
N ARG A 102 -9.80 11.97 4.90
CA ARG A 102 -10.29 11.81 6.28
C ARG A 102 -11.64 11.13 6.47
N LYS A 103 -12.56 11.17 5.48
CA LYS A 103 -13.95 10.75 5.71
C LYS A 103 -14.29 9.34 5.21
N ASN A 104 -13.79 8.93 4.04
CA ASN A 104 -14.28 7.71 3.37
C ASN A 104 -13.44 6.44 3.68
N TRP A 105 -12.23 6.59 4.22
CA TRP A 105 -11.36 5.44 4.54
C TRP A 105 -11.81 4.65 5.77
N VAL A 106 -12.54 5.30 6.69
CA VAL A 106 -13.10 4.67 7.89
C VAL A 106 -14.31 3.81 7.53
N ASP A 107 -15.13 4.24 6.55
CA ASP A 107 -16.37 3.55 6.19
C ASP A 107 -16.15 2.28 5.34
N ILE A 108 -15.04 2.21 4.59
CA ILE A 108 -14.71 1.07 3.71
C ILE A 108 -14.25 -0.17 4.50
N THR A 109 -13.55 0.02 5.61
CA THR A 109 -12.99 -1.08 6.43
C THR A 109 -13.92 -1.50 7.57
N SER A 110 -14.88 -0.65 7.95
CA SER A 110 -15.86 -0.90 9.03
C SER A 110 -16.99 -1.86 8.63
N ASN A 111 -17.19 -2.16 7.34
CA ASN A 111 -18.28 -3.01 6.86
C ASN A 111 -17.97 -4.53 6.87
N SER A 112 -16.97 -5.00 7.64
CA SER A 112 -16.65 -6.44 7.76
C SER A 112 -17.16 -7.12 9.04
N THR A 113 -17.94 -6.43 9.86
CA THR A 113 -18.70 -7.06 10.96
C THR A 113 -20.17 -7.10 10.62
N HIS A 114 -20.60 -8.18 9.97
CA HIS A 114 -21.87 -8.90 10.20
C HIS A 114 -21.69 -10.33 9.68
#